data_AF-A0A914DNB6-F1
#
_entry.id   AF-A0A914DNB6-F1
#
_cell.length_a   1.000
_cell.length_b   1.000
_cell.length_c   1.000
_cell.angle_alpha   90.00
_cell.angle_beta   90.00
_cell.angle_gamma   90.00
#
_symmetry.space_group_name_H-M   'P 1'
#
loop_
_entity.id
_entity.type
_entity.pdbx_description
1 polymer ?
#
loop_
_entity_poly.entity_id
_entity_poly.type
_entity_poly.pdbx_seq_one_letter_code
_entity_poly.pdbx_strand_id
1 'polypeptide(L)'
;MNEEQKRKLLELEIKLPDGYHFSNVDFEKDDVEIITKTWKHSSPGDMEFTRAKLRNMPYSLVRDSSGFPVAYEMIDSSSMFTHQYVQPDHRGKGLGNAVERDLGQKCIRQDITPFKAVETYNTEVLTASDRSPYWIRWDYDGKPINHMVMARQRSAKNH
;
A
#
# COMPACT_ATOMS: atom_id res chain seq x y z
N MET A 1 -9.27 7.77 8.83
CA MET A 1 -8.64 8.03 10.15
C MET A 1 -9.29 9.27 10.76
N ASN A 2 -9.47 9.32 12.07
CA ASN A 2 -9.80 10.58 12.77
C ASN A 2 -8.51 11.32 13.21
N GLU A 3 -8.64 12.53 13.75
CA GLU A 3 -7.47 13.34 14.16
C GLU A 3 -6.63 12.69 15.25
N GLU A 4 -7.25 11.97 16.20
CA GLU A 4 -6.50 11.25 17.24
C GLU A 4 -5.64 10.13 16.62
N GLN A 5 -6.19 9.38 15.67
CA GLN A 5 -5.48 8.31 14.96
C GLN A 5 -4.35 8.86 14.10
N LYS A 6 -4.57 10.00 13.42
CA LYS A 6 -3.52 10.70 12.67
C LYS A 6 -2.36 11.09 13.57
N ARG A 7 -2.65 11.70 14.73
CA ARG A 7 -1.64 12.07 15.73
C ARG A 7 -0.87 10.85 16.23
N LYS A 8 -1.57 9.78 16.63
CA LYS A 8 -0.94 8.52 17.07
C LYS A 8 -0.02 7.94 16.00
N LEU A 9 -0.43 7.99 14.73
CA LEU A 9 0.39 7.48 13.64
C LEU A 9 1.62 8.37 13.39
N LEU A 10 1.50 9.69 13.48
CA LEU A 10 2.64 10.62 13.34
C LEU A 10 3.68 10.49 14.46
N GLU A 11 3.25 10.16 15.67
CA GLU A 11 4.13 9.96 16.84
C GLU A 11 4.80 8.57 16.84
N LEU A 12 4.33 7.64 16.02
CA LEU A 12 4.87 6.30 15.96
C LEU A 12 6.29 6.29 15.38
N GLU A 13 7.24 5.76 16.14
CA GLU A 13 8.54 5.36 15.61
C GLU A 13 8.39 4.02 14.87
N ILE A 14 8.55 4.05 13.54
CA ILE A 14 8.44 2.86 12.70
C ILE A 14 9.81 2.18 12.63
N LYS A 15 9.93 1.01 13.26
CA LYS A 15 11.16 0.20 13.25
C LYS A 15 11.09 -0.88 12.18
N LEU A 16 12.18 -1.04 11.46
CA LEU A 16 12.41 -2.15 10.54
C LEU A 16 13.35 -3.17 11.21
N PRO A 17 13.26 -4.47 10.85
CA PRO A 17 14.26 -5.45 11.28
C PRO A 17 15.64 -5.12 10.71
N ASP A 18 16.68 -5.67 11.33
CA ASP A 18 18.06 -5.50 10.86
C ASP A 18 18.20 -5.94 9.39
N GLY A 19 18.99 -5.17 8.63
CA GLY A 19 19.21 -5.39 7.20
C GLY A 19 18.11 -4.82 6.29
N TYR A 20 17.06 -4.20 6.84
CA TYR A 20 16.03 -3.50 6.07
C TYR A 20 16.10 -2.00 6.29
N HIS A 21 15.82 -1.23 5.24
CA HIS A 21 15.78 0.23 5.33
C HIS A 21 14.74 0.83 4.38
N PHE A 22 14.15 1.95 4.78
CA PHE A 22 13.33 2.77 3.88
C PHE A 22 14.22 3.42 2.83
N SER A 23 13.72 3.49 1.60
CA SER A 23 14.44 4.07 0.45
C SER A 23 13.47 4.78 -0.49
N ASN A 24 14.03 5.44 -1.50
CA ASN A 24 13.28 6.04 -2.60
C ASN A 24 13.34 5.11 -3.82
N VAL A 25 12.36 5.28 -4.71
CA VAL A 25 12.37 4.65 -6.03
C VAL A 25 13.53 5.19 -6.85
N ASP A 26 14.27 4.27 -7.45
CA ASP A 26 15.31 4.54 -8.44
C ASP A 26 14.68 4.44 -9.85
N PHE A 27 14.42 5.60 -10.47
CA PHE A 27 13.75 5.67 -11.77
C PHE A 27 14.63 5.28 -12.96
N GLU A 28 15.95 5.16 -12.75
CA GLU A 28 16.92 4.73 -13.77
C GLU A 28 17.14 3.21 -13.75
N LYS A 29 16.54 2.52 -12.78
CA LYS A 29 16.59 1.05 -12.63
C LYS A 29 15.20 0.43 -12.77
N ASP A 30 15.15 -0.86 -12.49
CA ASP A 30 13.97 -1.71 -12.67
C ASP A 30 12.92 -1.55 -11.56
N ASP A 31 13.04 -0.60 -10.62
CA ASP A 31 12.10 -0.46 -9.50
C ASP A 31 10.65 -0.29 -9.98
N VAL A 32 10.43 0.59 -10.96
CA VAL A 32 9.10 0.82 -11.53
C VAL A 32 8.56 -0.46 -12.14
N GLU A 33 9.42 -1.22 -12.82
CA GLU A 33 9.07 -2.48 -13.45
C GLU A 33 8.75 -3.56 -12.40
N ILE A 34 9.58 -3.72 -11.37
CA ILE A 34 9.38 -4.64 -10.25
C ILE A 34 8.05 -4.34 -9.55
N ILE A 35 7.82 -3.07 -9.20
CA ILE A 35 6.58 -2.66 -8.56
C ILE A 35 5.41 -3.00 -9.49
N THR A 36 5.41 -2.55 -10.73
CA THR A 36 4.32 -2.80 -11.70
C THR A 36 4.01 -4.29 -11.84
N LYS A 37 5.03 -5.14 -12.05
CA LYS A 37 4.87 -6.58 -12.33
C LYS A 37 4.37 -7.40 -11.15
N THR A 38 4.50 -6.90 -9.92
CA THR A 38 3.94 -7.59 -8.75
C THR A 38 2.44 -7.36 -8.57
N TRP A 39 1.84 -6.47 -9.35
CA TRP A 39 0.39 -6.36 -9.42
C TRP A 39 -0.18 -7.48 -10.30
N LYS A 40 -0.92 -8.40 -9.69
CA LYS A 40 -1.55 -9.54 -10.39
C LYS A 40 -2.40 -9.13 -11.60
N HIS A 41 -2.91 -7.91 -11.63
CA HIS A 41 -3.79 -7.39 -12.67
C HIS A 41 -3.12 -6.34 -13.57
N SER A 42 -1.81 -6.12 -13.46
CA SER A 42 -1.12 -5.18 -14.35
C SER A 42 -1.21 -5.62 -15.81
N SER A 43 -1.45 -4.64 -16.67
CA SER A 43 -1.30 -4.71 -18.12
C SER A 43 -0.04 -3.96 -18.55
N PRO A 44 0.49 -4.18 -19.76
CA PRO A 44 1.67 -3.44 -20.26
C PRO A 44 1.53 -1.91 -20.22
N GLY A 45 0.30 -1.38 -20.28
CA GLY A 45 0.03 0.05 -20.18
C GLY A 45 0.17 0.65 -18.77
N ASP A 46 0.27 -0.17 -17.71
CA ASP A 46 0.27 0.31 -16.33
C ASP A 46 1.64 0.80 -15.85
N MET A 47 2.70 0.58 -16.64
CA MET A 47 4.05 1.01 -16.27
C MET A 47 4.18 2.54 -16.24
N GLU A 48 3.66 3.24 -17.25
CA GLU A 48 3.67 4.71 -17.25
C GLU A 48 2.78 5.28 -16.15
N PHE A 49 1.65 4.62 -15.88
CA PHE A 49 0.77 5.01 -14.79
C PHE A 49 1.48 4.85 -13.43
N THR A 50 2.12 3.71 -13.19
CA THR A 50 2.91 3.46 -11.98
C THR A 50 4.06 4.45 -11.85
N ARG A 51 4.79 4.72 -12.93
CA ARG A 51 5.84 5.75 -12.95
C ARG A 51 5.31 7.12 -12.57
N ALA A 52 4.18 7.53 -13.13
CA ALA A 52 3.55 8.80 -12.82
C ALA A 52 3.10 8.89 -11.36
N LYS A 53 2.54 7.80 -10.79
CA LYS A 53 2.20 7.73 -9.36
C LYS A 53 3.45 7.92 -8.48
N LEU A 54 4.49 7.13 -8.73
CA LEU A 54 5.72 7.16 -7.94
C LEU A 54 6.44 8.51 -8.01
N ARG A 55 6.33 9.25 -9.12
CA ARG A 55 6.91 10.60 -9.25
C ARG A 55 6.14 11.68 -8.50
N ASN A 56 4.81 11.57 -8.44
CA ASN A 56 3.95 12.69 -8.06
C ASN A 56 3.13 12.47 -6.78
N MET A 57 3.08 11.25 -6.26
CA MET A 57 2.27 10.90 -5.11
C MET A 57 3.08 10.18 -4.03
N PRO A 58 2.67 10.28 -2.76
CA PRO A 58 3.24 9.50 -1.67
C PRO A 58 3.32 8.01 -2.00
N TYR A 59 4.47 7.43 -1.65
CA TYR A 59 4.71 6.00 -1.65
C TYR A 59 5.67 5.64 -0.49
N SER A 60 5.68 4.37 -0.13
CA SER A 60 6.68 3.79 0.77
C SER A 60 7.40 2.66 0.06
N LEU A 61 8.71 2.56 0.27
CA LEU A 61 9.57 1.52 -0.29
C LEU A 61 10.59 1.10 0.77
N VAL A 62 10.73 -0.21 0.96
CA VAL A 62 11.76 -0.83 1.79
C VAL A 62 12.65 -1.70 0.92
N ARG A 63 13.95 -1.60 1.17
CA ARG A 63 14.98 -2.45 0.59
C ARG A 63 15.59 -3.38 1.64
N ASP A 64 16.10 -4.51 1.19
CA ASP A 64 16.97 -5.36 2.00
C ASP A 64 18.45 -4.91 1.92
N SER A 65 19.34 -5.69 2.53
CA SER A 65 20.78 -5.41 2.58
C SER A 65 21.47 -5.51 1.23
N SER A 66 20.85 -6.17 0.23
CA SER A 66 21.36 -6.21 -1.15
C SER A 66 20.96 -4.95 -1.94
N GLY A 67 20.06 -4.14 -1.38
CA GLY A 67 19.47 -3.00 -2.06
C GLY A 67 18.25 -3.35 -2.92
N PHE A 68 17.72 -4.57 -2.84
CA PHE A 68 16.58 -5.01 -3.65
C PHE A 68 15.24 -4.49 -3.07
N PRO A 69 14.28 -4.02 -3.90
CA PRO A 69 12.92 -3.69 -3.47
C PRO A 69 12.16 -4.90 -2.89
N VAL A 70 11.84 -4.87 -1.59
CA VAL A 70 11.22 -6.03 -0.91
C VAL A 70 9.84 -5.76 -0.34
N ALA A 71 9.50 -4.51 -0.06
CA ALA A 71 8.14 -4.13 0.32
C ALA A 71 7.84 -2.71 -0.15
N TYR A 72 6.61 -2.47 -0.59
CA TYR A 72 6.17 -1.15 -1.05
C TYR A 72 4.65 -1.01 -0.99
N GLU A 73 4.22 0.24 -0.98
CA GLU A 73 2.82 0.64 -1.03
C GLU A 73 2.73 2.05 -1.63
N MET A 74 1.65 2.33 -2.36
CA MET A 74 1.42 3.61 -3.04
C MET A 74 0.02 4.13 -2.73
N ILE A 75 -0.25 5.39 -3.04
CA ILE A 75 -1.63 5.89 -3.15
C ILE A 75 -2.09 6.07 -4.60
N ASP A 76 -3.39 6.12 -4.80
CA ASP A 76 -3.98 6.63 -6.03
C ASP A 76 -4.49 8.07 -5.88
N SER A 77 -5.06 8.62 -6.96
CA SER A 77 -5.57 9.99 -7.00
C SER A 77 -6.78 10.25 -6.09
N SER A 78 -7.39 9.21 -5.51
CA SER A 78 -8.44 9.33 -4.50
C SER A 78 -7.89 9.27 -3.07
N SER A 79 -6.56 9.15 -2.90
CA SER A 79 -5.90 8.86 -1.61
C SER A 79 -6.15 7.45 -1.08
N MET A 80 -6.62 6.53 -1.93
CA MET A 80 -6.72 5.12 -1.57
C MET A 80 -5.32 4.51 -1.53
N PHE A 81 -5.02 3.76 -0.48
CA PHE A 81 -3.86 2.90 -0.45
C PHE A 81 -4.01 1.78 -1.46
N THR A 82 -3.00 1.64 -2.32
CA THR A 82 -2.97 0.70 -3.43
C THR A 82 -1.64 -0.03 -3.43
N HIS A 83 -1.66 -1.25 -3.97
CA HIS A 83 -0.45 -2.00 -4.28
C HIS A 83 0.45 -2.25 -3.06
N GLN A 84 -0.15 -2.55 -1.91
CA GLN A 84 0.61 -3.05 -0.77
C GLN A 84 1.18 -4.43 -1.13
N TYR A 85 2.50 -4.54 -1.15
CA TYR A 85 3.18 -5.78 -1.51
C TYR A 85 4.41 -6.03 -0.65
N VAL A 86 4.64 -7.31 -0.33
CA VAL A 86 5.87 -7.80 0.29
C VAL A 86 6.29 -9.05 -0.46
N GLN A 87 7.56 -9.08 -0.89
CA GLN A 87 8.17 -10.24 -1.55
C GLN A 87 8.00 -11.50 -0.69
N PRO A 88 7.64 -12.66 -1.27
CA PRO A 88 7.31 -13.87 -0.50
C PRO A 88 8.32 -14.25 0.58
N ASP A 89 9.62 -14.22 0.25
CA ASP A 89 10.72 -14.59 1.16
C ASP A 89 10.98 -13.56 2.28
N HIS A 90 10.28 -12.43 2.21
CA HIS A 90 10.38 -11.32 3.16
C HIS A 90 9.08 -11.13 3.98
N ARG A 91 8.07 -12.00 3.79
CA ARG A 91 6.81 -11.97 4.55
C ARG A 91 6.99 -12.42 6.00
N GLY A 92 6.01 -12.09 6.85
CA GLY A 92 6.04 -12.44 8.28
C GLY A 92 7.00 -11.59 9.13
N LYS A 93 7.73 -10.65 8.52
CA LYS A 93 8.73 -9.80 9.18
C LYS A 93 8.22 -8.40 9.55
N GLY A 94 6.91 -8.17 9.43
CA GLY A 94 6.27 -6.88 9.72
C GLY A 94 6.43 -5.80 8.65
N LEU A 95 7.06 -6.10 7.50
CA LEU A 95 7.34 -5.10 6.45
C LEU A 95 6.08 -4.47 5.83
N GLY A 96 5.00 -5.22 5.67
CA GLY A 96 3.73 -4.70 5.17
C GLY A 96 3.15 -3.61 6.07
N ASN A 97 3.13 -3.86 7.38
CA ASN A 97 2.72 -2.85 8.37
C ASN A 97 3.67 -1.64 8.37
N ALA A 98 4.96 -1.86 8.17
CA ALA A 98 5.95 -0.79 8.14
C ALA A 98 5.70 0.16 6.96
N VAL A 99 5.49 -0.37 5.74
CA VAL A 99 5.20 0.46 4.57
C VAL A 99 3.84 1.15 4.65
N GLU A 100 2.83 0.50 5.24
CA GLU A 100 1.50 1.10 5.46
C GLU A 100 1.58 2.32 6.38
N ARG A 101 2.34 2.18 7.48
CA ARG A 101 2.49 3.24 8.48
C ARG A 101 3.34 4.38 7.96
N ASP A 102 4.44 4.08 7.27
CA ASP A 102 5.31 5.09 6.68
C ASP A 102 4.55 5.90 5.62
N LEU A 103 3.82 5.21 4.74
CA LEU A 103 2.96 5.85 3.76
C LEU A 103 1.89 6.72 4.44
N GLY A 104 1.26 6.22 5.50
CA GLY A 104 0.28 6.99 6.27
C GLY A 104 0.87 8.26 6.86
N GLN A 105 2.07 8.20 7.44
CA GLN A 105 2.77 9.39 7.93
C GLN A 105 3.09 10.38 6.81
N LYS A 106 3.55 9.90 5.64
CA LYS A 106 3.83 10.73 4.46
C LYS A 106 2.56 11.43 3.96
N CYS A 107 1.44 10.72 3.88
CA CYS A 107 0.14 11.31 3.51
C CYS A 107 -0.30 12.39 4.49
N ILE A 108 -0.31 12.10 5.81
CA ILE A 108 -0.78 13.05 6.82
C ILE A 108 0.06 14.33 6.82
N ARG A 109 1.39 14.22 6.65
CA ARG A 109 2.29 15.40 6.55
C ARG A 109 2.01 16.27 5.31
N GLN A 110 1.31 15.74 4.31
CA GLN A 110 0.87 16.46 3.11
C GLN A 110 -0.62 16.84 3.17
N ASP A 111 -1.24 16.78 4.35
CA ASP A 111 -2.67 17.03 4.57
C ASP A 111 -3.60 16.08 3.77
N ILE A 112 -3.10 14.88 3.46
CA ILE A 112 -3.86 13.82 2.82
C ILE A 112 -4.38 12.87 3.89
N THR A 113 -5.70 12.63 3.90
CA THR A 113 -6.31 11.59 4.74
C THR A 113 -6.48 10.31 3.93
N PRO A 114 -5.60 9.31 4.10
CA PRO A 114 -5.71 8.09 3.31
C PRO A 114 -6.83 7.19 3.82
N PHE A 115 -7.28 6.31 2.93
CA PHE A 115 -8.14 5.17 3.26
C PHE A 115 -7.66 3.91 2.54
N LYS A 116 -8.11 2.74 2.98
CA LYS A 116 -7.83 1.47 2.32
C LYS A 116 -9.09 0.64 2.19
N ALA A 117 -9.20 -0.10 1.09
CA ALA A 117 -10.20 -1.14 0.93
C ALA A 117 -9.58 -2.50 1.24
N VAL A 118 -10.30 -3.34 1.97
CA VAL A 118 -9.87 -4.71 2.26
C VAL A 118 -10.87 -5.65 1.62
N GLU A 119 -10.37 -6.62 0.86
CA GLU A 119 -11.17 -7.66 0.23
C GLU A 119 -11.99 -8.41 1.28
N THR A 120 -13.29 -8.59 1.02
CA THR A 120 -14.23 -9.15 2.01
C THR A 120 -13.93 -10.59 2.40
N TYR A 121 -13.24 -11.34 1.53
CA TYR A 121 -12.78 -12.71 1.80
C TYR A 121 -11.46 -12.77 2.60
N ASN A 122 -10.73 -11.65 2.75
CA ASN A 122 -9.48 -11.59 3.49
C ASN A 122 -9.74 -11.28 4.98
N THR A 123 -10.31 -12.27 5.68
CA THR A 123 -10.74 -12.15 7.08
C THR A 123 -9.60 -11.82 8.04
N GLU A 124 -8.38 -12.29 7.74
CA GLU A 124 -7.18 -11.99 8.54
C GLU A 124 -6.84 -10.50 8.48
N VAL A 125 -6.79 -9.92 7.27
CA VAL A 125 -6.49 -8.48 7.10
C VAL A 125 -7.64 -7.62 7.64
N LEU A 126 -8.90 -8.05 7.49
CA LEU A 126 -10.04 -7.36 8.10
C LEU A 126 -9.91 -7.31 9.62
N THR A 127 -9.64 -8.46 10.26
CA THR A 127 -9.49 -8.57 11.71
C THR A 127 -8.30 -7.75 12.20
N ALA A 128 -7.17 -7.79 11.49
CA ALA A 128 -5.99 -7.00 11.83
C ALA A 128 -6.26 -5.49 11.68
N SER A 129 -7.01 -5.08 10.65
CA SER A 129 -7.37 -3.69 10.41
C SER A 129 -8.32 -3.15 11.48
N ASP A 130 -9.31 -3.95 11.93
CA ASP A 130 -10.24 -3.56 12.99
C ASP A 130 -9.55 -3.37 14.35
N ARG A 131 -8.50 -4.15 14.60
CA ARG A 131 -7.68 -4.04 15.82
C ARG A 131 -6.61 -2.95 15.74
N SER A 132 -6.42 -2.34 14.56
CA SER A 132 -5.39 -1.32 14.39
C SER A 132 -5.76 -0.05 15.16
N PRO A 133 -4.85 0.51 15.98
CA PRO A 133 -5.09 1.80 16.62
C PRO A 133 -5.04 2.98 15.64
N TYR A 134 -4.66 2.74 14.38
CA TYR A 134 -4.46 3.76 13.35
C TYR A 134 -5.60 3.85 12.34
N TRP A 135 -6.45 2.82 12.26
CA TRP A 135 -7.55 2.76 11.30
C TRP A 135 -8.90 2.79 12.00
N ILE A 136 -9.87 3.38 11.33
CA ILE A 136 -11.29 3.28 11.70
C ILE A 136 -12.01 2.63 10.53
N ARG A 137 -12.82 1.61 10.81
CA ARG A 137 -13.71 1.04 9.81
C ARG A 137 -14.79 2.07 9.50
N TRP A 138 -15.00 2.34 8.22
CA TRP A 138 -16.15 3.12 7.79
C TRP A 138 -17.39 2.23 7.81
N ASP A 139 -18.39 2.67 8.55
CA ASP A 139 -19.69 2.02 8.62
C ASP A 139 -20.83 3.04 8.56
N TYR A 140 -22.00 2.56 8.16
CA TYR A 140 -23.27 3.27 8.26
C TYR A 140 -24.20 2.41 9.13
N ASP A 141 -24.59 2.93 10.29
CA ASP A 141 -25.38 2.22 11.31
C ASP A 141 -24.79 0.84 11.67
N GLY A 142 -23.46 0.78 11.85
CA GLY A 142 -22.75 -0.46 12.20
C GLY A 142 -22.57 -1.45 11.05
N LYS A 143 -22.96 -1.10 9.82
CA LYS A 143 -22.74 -1.91 8.62
C LYS A 143 -21.53 -1.39 7.84
N PRO A 144 -20.55 -2.24 7.51
CA PRO A 144 -19.37 -1.81 6.75
C PRO A 144 -19.75 -1.24 5.39
N ILE A 145 -19.12 -0.12 5.02
CA ILE A 145 -19.25 0.43 3.67
C ILE A 145 -18.48 -0.47 2.69
N ASN A 146 -19.19 -1.02 1.69
CA ASN A 146 -18.58 -1.82 0.64
C ASN A 146 -18.15 -0.93 -0.53
N HIS A 147 -16.85 -0.91 -0.82
CA HIS A 147 -16.31 -0.24 -2.00
C HIS A 147 -16.33 -1.21 -3.20
N MET A 148 -17.23 -1.00 -4.15
CA MET A 148 -17.39 -1.87 -5.32
C MET A 148 -16.56 -1.35 -6.49
N VAL A 149 -15.57 -2.14 -6.93
CA VAL A 149 -14.80 -1.85 -8.14
C VAL A 149 -15.29 -2.75 -9.28
N MET A 150 -15.92 -2.12 -10.28
CA MET A 150 -16.40 -2.81 -11.48
C MET A 150 -15.28 -2.85 -12.52
N ALA A 151 -14.54 -3.96 -12.58
CA ALA A 151 -13.60 -4.23 -13.67
C ALA A 151 -14.31 -5.01 -14.79
N ARG A 152 -14.25 -4.53 -16.04
CA ARG A 152 -14.65 -5.33 -17.21
C ARG A 152 -13.67 -6.49 -17.36
N GLN A 153 -14.09 -7.70 -17.02
CA GLN A 153 -13.37 -8.90 -17.46
C GLN A 153 -13.50 -9.00 -18.98
N ARG A 154 -12.37 -8.96 -19.70
CA ARG A 154 -12.36 -9.41 -21.10
C ARG A 154 -12.59 -10.91 -21.07
N SER A 155 -13.71 -11.37 -21.62
CA SER A 155 -13.94 -12.78 -21.88
C SER A 155 -12.77 -13.31 -22.70
N ALA A 156 -12.07 -14.32 -22.17
CA ALA A 156 -11.06 -15.03 -22.93
C ALA A 156 -11.74 -15.59 -24.17
N LYS A 157 -11.36 -15.09 -25.35
CA LYS A 157 -11.70 -15.77 -26.60
C LYS A 157 -10.87 -17.05 -26.60
N ASN A 158 -11.53 -18.18 -26.37
CA ASN A 158 -10.96 -19.49 -26.70
C ASN A 158 -10.67 -19.49 -28.21
N HIS A 159 -9.40 -19.62 -28.57
CA HIS A 159 -8.93 -19.96 -29.91
C HIS A 159 -8.18 -21.27 -29.81
#